data_AF-A0A7K4IL97-F1
#
_entry.id   AF-A0A7K4IL97-F1
#
_cell.length_a   1.000
_cell.length_b   1.000
_cell.length_c   1.000
_cell.angle_alpha   90.00
_cell.angle_beta   90.00
_cell.angle_gamma   90.00
#
_symmetry.space_group_name_H-M   'P 1'
#
loop_
_entity.id
_entity.type
_entity.pdbx_description
1 polymer ?
#
loop_
_entity_poly.entity_id
_entity_poly.type
_entity_poly.pdbx_seq_one_letter_code
_entity_poly.pdbx_strand_id
1 'polypeptide(L)'
;MKTIRRSKLERLIDILKVIADADSIRQTHVMYKANLTWDELKKDLQLLMSLELIGRTTMSEGIFYKITSLGLDILSHFDKIESTLKLSSEKSPSSNFGSYVVEVP
;
A
#
# COMPACT_ATOMS: atom_id res chain seq x y z
N MET A 1 8.79 -18.33 -12.70
CA MET A 1 8.19 -17.55 -11.60
C MET A 1 7.20 -16.58 -12.23
N LYS A 2 5.89 -16.74 -11.99
CA LYS A 2 4.85 -15.89 -12.63
C LYS A 2 4.85 -14.54 -11.90
N THR A 3 5.36 -13.48 -12.52
CA THR A 3 5.32 -12.14 -11.94
C THR A 3 3.86 -11.69 -11.90
N ILE A 4 3.24 -11.70 -10.72
CA ILE A 4 1.90 -11.18 -10.53
C ILE A 4 1.97 -9.67 -10.76
N ARG A 5 1.21 -9.17 -11.74
CA ARG A 5 1.12 -7.74 -12.00
C ARG A 5 0.39 -7.08 -10.83
N ARG A 6 1.02 -6.09 -10.20
CA ARG A 6 0.37 -5.22 -9.21
C ARG A 6 -0.93 -4.66 -9.78
N SER A 7 -2.00 -4.80 -9.01
CA SER A 7 -3.29 -4.20 -9.26
C SER A 7 -3.21 -2.67 -9.23
N LYS A 8 -4.24 -2.01 -9.76
CA LYS A 8 -4.34 -0.54 -9.71
C LYS A 8 -4.41 -0.03 -8.27
N LEU A 9 -5.11 -0.74 -7.37
CA LEU A 9 -5.24 -0.34 -5.97
C LEU A 9 -3.91 -0.42 -5.24
N GLU A 10 -3.17 -1.53 -5.37
CA GLU A 10 -1.84 -1.67 -4.78
C GLU A 10 -0.92 -0.53 -5.22
N ARG A 11 -0.94 -0.19 -6.50
CA ARG A 11 -0.13 0.92 -7.04
C ARG A 11 -0.51 2.28 -6.43
N LEU A 12 -1.79 2.55 -6.26
CA LEU A 12 -2.27 3.79 -5.62
C LEU A 12 -1.82 3.87 -4.15
N ILE A 13 -1.94 2.76 -3.41
CA ILE A 13 -1.50 2.67 -2.01
C ILE A 13 0.02 2.81 -1.91
N ASP A 14 0.79 2.18 -2.80
CA ASP A 14 2.25 2.32 -2.85
C ASP A 14 2.67 3.79 -3.05
N ILE A 15 2.02 4.50 -3.99
CA ILE A 15 2.30 5.93 -4.23
C ILE A 15 1.93 6.77 -3.01
N LEU A 16 0.77 6.51 -2.38
CA LEU A 16 0.35 7.20 -1.16
C LEU A 16 1.37 7.00 -0.03
N LYS A 17 1.84 5.77 0.19
CA LYS A 17 2.89 5.45 1.19
C LYS A 17 4.18 6.20 0.90
N VAL A 18 4.62 6.25 -0.37
CA VAL A 18 5.81 7.00 -0.79
C VAL A 18 5.69 8.50 -0.54
N ILE A 19 4.50 9.09 -0.74
CA ILE A 19 4.25 10.52 -0.50
C ILE A 19 4.12 10.80 1.00
N ALA A 20 3.55 9.88 1.79
CA ALA A 20 3.41 10.03 3.24
C ALA A 20 4.75 9.97 4.00
N ASP A 21 5.75 9.29 3.44
CA ASP A 21 7.10 9.11 4.00
C ASP A 21 7.91 10.43 4.09
N ALA A 22 7.41 11.53 3.51
CA ALA A 22 8.07 12.83 3.54
C ALA A 22 7.04 13.96 3.69
N ASP A 23 7.45 15.07 4.33
CA ASP A 23 6.63 16.28 4.42
C ASP A 23 6.21 16.81 3.04
N SER A 24 7.11 16.70 2.07
CA SER A 24 6.85 16.95 0.66
C SER A 24 7.89 16.22 -0.20
N ILE A 25 7.47 15.64 -1.32
CA ILE A 25 8.32 14.82 -2.19
C ILE A 25 8.30 15.30 -3.63
N ARG A 26 9.49 15.39 -4.23
CA ARG A 26 9.66 15.75 -5.65
C ARG A 26 9.12 14.65 -6.56
N GLN A 27 8.46 15.02 -7.66
CA GLN A 27 7.88 14.10 -8.63
C GLN A 27 8.84 12.98 -9.09
N THR A 28 10.10 13.33 -9.36
CA THR A 28 11.11 12.35 -9.79
C THR A 28 11.38 11.30 -8.72
N HIS A 29 11.41 11.70 -7.44
CA HIS A 29 11.58 10.75 -6.32
C HIS A 29 10.36 9.84 -6.16
N VAL A 30 9.14 10.34 -6.38
CA VAL A 30 7.93 9.49 -6.39
C VAL A 30 8.05 8.42 -7.48
N MET A 31 8.49 8.80 -8.68
CA MET A 31 8.68 7.86 -9.80
C MET A 31 9.67 6.75 -9.48
N TYR A 32 10.84 7.11 -8.94
CA TYR A 32 11.87 6.14 -8.60
C TYR A 32 11.42 5.20 -7.46
N LYS A 33 10.72 5.72 -6.45
CA LYS A 33 10.27 4.91 -5.30
C LYS A 33 9.06 4.00 -5.61
N ALA A 34 8.16 4.40 -6.52
CA ALA A 34 6.95 3.61 -6.82
C ALA A 34 7.18 2.41 -7.78
N ASN A 35 8.36 2.33 -8.41
CA ASN A 35 8.71 1.34 -9.43
C ASN A 35 7.71 1.32 -10.60
N LEU A 36 7.41 2.51 -11.15
CA LEU A 36 6.42 2.71 -12.21
C LEU A 36 7.00 3.43 -13.42
N THR A 37 6.38 3.20 -14.57
CA THR A 37 6.57 4.07 -15.73
C THR A 37 5.95 5.45 -15.46
N TRP A 38 6.46 6.49 -16.14
CA TRP A 38 5.94 7.86 -15.99
C TRP A 38 4.45 7.96 -16.36
N ASP A 39 4.01 7.26 -17.41
CA ASP A 39 2.62 7.31 -17.86
C ASP A 39 1.64 6.65 -16.89
N GLU A 40 2.04 5.54 -16.25
CA GLU A 40 1.24 4.90 -15.19
C GLU A 40 1.17 5.81 -13.96
N LEU A 41 2.33 6.29 -13.50
CA LEU A 41 2.41 7.17 -12.34
C LEU A 41 1.57 8.45 -12.53
N LYS A 42 1.63 9.08 -13.72
CA LYS A 42 0.89 10.30 -14.00
C LYS A 42 -0.62 10.09 -13.88
N LYS A 43 -1.15 8.96 -14.38
CA LYS A 43 -2.58 8.61 -14.29
C LYS A 43 -3.00 8.39 -12.83
N ASP A 44 -2.17 7.73 -12.05
CA ASP A 44 -2.49 7.47 -10.64
C ASP A 44 -2.38 8.74 -9.79
N LEU A 45 -1.36 9.58 -10.00
CA LEU A 45 -1.24 10.88 -9.35
C LEU A 45 -2.45 11.77 -9.66
N GLN A 46 -2.92 11.77 -10.92
CA GLN A 46 -4.15 12.49 -11.29
C GLN A 46 -5.37 11.99 -10.53
N LEU A 47 -5.52 10.66 -10.40
CA LEU A 47 -6.62 10.07 -9.64
C LEU A 47 -6.53 10.44 -8.15
N LEU A 48 -5.36 10.30 -7.53
CA LEU A 48 -5.14 10.65 -6.13
C LEU A 48 -5.41 12.14 -5.85
N MET A 49 -5.03 13.03 -6.77
CA MET A 49 -5.36 14.46 -6.68
C MET A 49 -6.87 14.70 -6.84
N SER A 50 -7.55 14.03 -7.77
CA SER A 50 -9.00 14.18 -7.95
C SER A 50 -9.83 13.69 -6.77
N LEU A 51 -9.26 12.78 -5.97
CA LEU A 51 -9.83 12.28 -4.73
C LEU A 51 -9.37 13.09 -3.50
N GLU A 52 -8.62 14.18 -3.72
CA GLU A 52 -8.07 15.04 -2.66
C GLU A 52 -7.19 14.32 -1.64
N LEU A 53 -6.61 13.17 -2.01
CA LEU A 53 -5.73 12.39 -1.14
C LEU A 53 -4.30 12.95 -1.12
N ILE A 54 -3.92 13.66 -2.17
CA ILE A 54 -2.63 14.35 -2.27
C ILE A 54 -2.82 15.76 -2.86
N GLY A 55 -1.97 16.68 -2.44
CA GLY A 55 -1.80 18.00 -3.04
C GLY A 55 -0.58 18.07 -3.95
N ARG A 56 -0.57 19.03 -4.88
CA ARG A 56 0.54 19.35 -5.77
C ARG A 56 0.95 20.81 -5.60
N THR A 57 2.24 21.04 -5.43
CA THR A 57 2.84 22.38 -5.43
C THR A 57 3.88 22.48 -6.53
N THR A 58 3.83 23.56 -7.31
CA THR A 58 4.85 23.87 -8.31
C THR A 58 5.77 24.95 -7.73
N MET A 59 7.06 24.65 -7.62
CA MET A 59 8.10 25.56 -7.16
C MET A 59 9.12 25.78 -8.29
N SER A 60 10.03 26.74 -8.14
CA SER A 60 11.11 27.01 -9.09
C SER A 60 11.95 25.76 -9.38
N GLU A 61 12.15 24.91 -8.37
CA GLU A 61 12.94 23.69 -8.51
C GLU A 61 12.17 22.55 -9.16
N GLY A 62 10.84 22.60 -9.25
CA GLY A 62 10.02 21.55 -9.85
C GLY A 62 8.68 21.29 -9.15
N ILE A 63 8.13 20.11 -9.42
CA ILE A 63 6.81 19.69 -8.90
C ILE A 63 7.00 18.82 -7.66
N PHE A 64 6.25 19.17 -6.62
CA PHE A 64 6.22 18.46 -5.36
C PHE A 64 4.82 17.99 -5.02
N TYR A 65 4.74 16.84 -4.34
CA TYR A 65 3.51 16.28 -3.83
C TYR A 65 3.55 16.22 -2.31
N LYS A 66 2.39 16.35 -1.68
CA LYS A 66 2.22 16.23 -0.24
C LYS A 66 0.93 15.48 0.04
N ILE A 67 0.93 14.59 1.02
CA ILE A 67 -0.28 13.88 1.42
C ILE A 67 -1.23 14.81 2.18
N THR A 68 -2.54 14.66 1.99
CA THR A 68 -3.54 15.38 2.76
C THR A 68 -3.91 14.61 4.03
N SER A 69 -4.67 15.23 4.93
CA SER A 69 -5.25 14.52 6.09
C SER A 69 -6.12 13.34 5.63
N LEU A 70 -6.96 13.56 4.61
CA LEU A 70 -7.80 12.51 4.01
C LEU A 70 -6.94 11.36 3.43
N GLY A 71 -5.83 11.68 2.77
CA GLY A 71 -4.89 10.66 2.28
C GLY A 71 -4.29 9.81 3.39
N LEU A 72 -3.94 10.42 4.52
CA LEU A 72 -3.43 9.72 5.70
C LEU A 72 -4.49 8.81 6.34
N ASP A 73 -5.73 9.29 6.44
CA ASP A 73 -6.85 8.50 6.96
C ASP A 73 -7.12 7.26 6.10
N ILE A 74 -7.07 7.41 4.77
CA ILE A 74 -7.22 6.30 3.83
C ILE A 74 -6.11 5.26 4.00
N LEU A 75 -4.85 5.68 4.19
CA LEU A 75 -3.75 4.75 4.48
C LEU A 75 -4.01 3.99 5.78
N SER A 76 -4.43 4.68 6.86
CA SER A 76 -4.76 4.04 8.14
C SER A 76 -5.88 3.01 8.01
N HIS A 77 -6.94 3.33 7.25
CA HIS A 77 -8.04 2.40 6.99
C HIS A 77 -7.58 1.19 6.18
N PHE A 78 -6.74 1.39 5.16
CA PHE A 78 -6.22 0.31 4.35
C PHE A 78 -5.36 -0.64 5.17
N ASP A 79 -4.46 -0.12 6.01
CA ASP A 79 -3.59 -0.94 6.86
C ASP A 79 -4.40 -1.76 7.90
N LYS A 80 -5.52 -1.21 8.42
CA LYS A 80 -6.46 -1.94 9.30
C LYS A 80 -7.17 -3.09 8.58
N ILE A 81 -7.64 -2.84 7.36
CA ILE A 81 -8.28 -3.86 6.52
C ILE A 81 -7.28 -4.97 6.21
N GLU A 82 -6.08 -4.62 5.75
CA GLU A 82 -5.03 -5.57 5.41
C GLU A 82 -4.66 -6.45 6.62
N SER A 83 -4.52 -5.84 7.80
CA SER A 83 -4.24 -6.56 9.05
C SER A 83 -5.37 -7.52 9.43
N THR A 84 -6.62 -7.09 9.30
CA THR A 84 -7.80 -7.93 9.59
C THR A 84 -7.90 -9.12 8.64
N LEU A 85 -7.63 -8.90 7.35
CA LEU A 85 -7.65 -9.96 6.34
C LEU A 85 -6.53 -10.99 6.60
N LYS A 86 -5.32 -10.55 6.97
CA LYS A 86 -4.20 -11.44 7.33
C LYS A 86 -4.56 -12.34 8.53
N LEU A 87 -5.15 -11.78 9.58
CA LEU A 87 -5.60 -12.53 10.76
C LEU A 87 -6.62 -13.63 10.43
N SER A 88 -7.46 -13.42 9.41
CA SER A 88 -8.44 -14.43 8.98
C SER A 88 -7.83 -15.62 8.22
N SER A 89 -6.62 -15.46 7.69
CA SER A 89 -5.92 -16.51 6.93
C SER A 89 -5.13 -17.49 7.82
N GLU A 90 -4.89 -17.14 9.09
CA GLU A 90 -4.14 -17.98 10.05
C GLU A 90 -5.02 -18.93 10.87
N LYS A 91 -6.36 -18.85 10.76
CA LYS A 91 -7.27 -19.84 11.36
C LYS A 91 -7.44 -21.06 10.45
N SER A 92 -6.40 -21.88 10.36
CA SER A 92 -6.55 -23.31 10.09
C SER A 92 -6.48 -24.07 11.42
N PRO A 93 -7.43 -24.98 11.71
CA PRO A 93 -7.54 -25.64 13.00
C PRO A 93 -6.30 -26.50 13.27
N SER A 94 -5.81 -26.42 14.51
CA SER A 94 -4.92 -27.42 15.09
C SER A 94 -5.53 -28.80 14.89
N SER A 95 -5.03 -29.56 13.92
CA SER A 95 -5.29 -30.98 13.80
C SER A 95 -4.60 -31.65 14.98
N ASN A 96 -5.39 -31.99 16.00
CA ASN A 96 -4.97 -32.77 17.14
C ASN A 96 -4.70 -34.21 16.66
N PHE A 97 -3.49 -34.46 16.15
CA PHE A 97 -3.03 -35.80 15.80
C PHE A 97 -2.47 -36.50 17.04
N GLY A 98 -3.31 -37.38 17.60
CA GLY A 98 -2.94 -38.71 18.10
C GLY A 98 -1.81 -38.83 19.13
N SER A 99 -2.19 -39.13 20.37
CA SER A 99 -1.42 -40.04 21.22
C SER A 99 -2.40 -40.83 22.10
N TYR A 100 -3.00 -41.87 21.53
CA TYR A 100 -3.48 -43.00 22.32
C TYR A 100 -2.24 -43.83 22.68
N VAL A 101 -1.80 -43.72 23.93
CA VAL A 101 -0.90 -44.73 24.52
C VAL A 101 -1.81 -45.82 25.08
N VAL A 102 -1.80 -46.98 24.43
CA VAL A 102 -2.42 -48.20 24.95
C VAL A 102 -1.47 -48.72 26.03
N GLU A 103 -1.88 -48.63 27.29
CA GLU A 103 -1.25 -49.43 28.35
C GLU A 103 -1.68 -50.88 28.16
N VAL A 104 -0.70 -51.77 27.99
CA VAL A 104 -0.90 -53.23 28.02
C VAL A 104 -0.20 -53.74 29.28
N PRO A 105 -0.86 -54.57 30.11
CA PRO A 105 -0.34 -55.07 31.38
C PRO A 105 0.85 -56.03 31.25
#